data_AF-A0A1V5ZTY9-F1
#
_entry.id   AF-A0A1V5ZTY9-F1
#
_cell.length_a   1.000
_cell.length_b   1.000
_cell.length_c   1.000
_cell.angle_alpha   90.00
_cell.angle_beta   90.00
_cell.angle_gamma   90.00
#
_symmetry.space_group_name_H-M   'P 1'
#
loop_
_entity.id
_entity.type
_entity.pdbx_description
1 polymer ?
#
loop_
_entity_poly.entity_id
_entity_poly.type
_entity_poly.pdbx_seq_one_letter_code
_entity_poly.pdbx_strand_id
1 'polypeptide(L)'
;MQEPKGPTESTILFNEVEVKPAGGVRFLVVCLYIGLAPVVCIDRKMRGSAYWKTHVTQALNLWALLGITGIFLTLSVLALSVLMVYHRELLDARTGEVWILSLGRKCLLVWSVFWLYSVWRCLWGSSKAVPFLGILARYPFLHRIGIVTVSFLFCVVLLTVPMTLNAECLASQDPSRGKTFMLYDDLGMFPRPLFSLAMYRLSRESVRRWGPGTAVLLPLNRDTLNLAVQHGTFVFVGSHGTAAGLLLSGEMYRPEDVPQKSNSSLRYVYLASCDSGAQRKAWEEAFSPATVQTYDRLTPTLEHLWWLWTKGPALLRELPEPVQQTKPEENLG
;
A
#
# COMPACT_ATOMS: atom_id res chain seq x y z
N MET A 1 -67.87 48.72 32.21
CA MET A 1 -67.49 47.42 32.82
C MET A 1 -66.51 46.76 31.89
N GLN A 2 -65.21 46.85 32.21
CA GLN A 2 -64.12 46.17 31.52
C GLN A 2 -63.88 44.85 32.25
N GLU A 3 -63.96 43.73 31.54
CA GLU A 3 -63.48 42.43 32.03
C GLU A 3 -61.94 42.40 31.93
N PRO A 4 -61.23 41.95 32.98
CA PRO A 4 -59.79 41.80 32.92
C PRO A 4 -59.42 40.52 32.16
N LYS A 5 -58.62 40.68 31.10
CA LYS A 5 -57.92 39.58 30.42
C LYS A 5 -56.91 38.97 31.40
N GLY A 6 -57.09 37.67 31.68
CA GLY A 6 -56.14 36.87 32.44
C GLY A 6 -54.77 36.75 31.76
N PRO A 7 -53.73 36.45 32.54
CA PRO A 7 -52.34 36.54 32.09
C PRO A 7 -51.97 35.41 31.13
N THR A 8 -51.11 35.76 30.19
CA THR A 8 -50.52 34.93 29.16
C THR A 8 -49.61 33.89 29.80
N GLU A 9 -50.04 32.62 29.84
CA GLU A 9 -49.22 31.51 30.30
C GLU A 9 -48.09 31.22 29.30
N SER A 10 -46.91 31.71 29.70
CA SER A 10 -45.63 30.99 29.70
C SER A 10 -45.34 30.09 28.50
N THR A 11 -44.48 30.61 27.64
CA THR A 11 -43.56 29.85 26.80
C THR A 11 -42.84 28.79 27.64
N ILE A 12 -43.34 27.55 27.60
CA ILE A 12 -42.62 26.37 28.09
C ILE A 12 -41.47 26.14 27.11
N LEU A 13 -40.31 26.70 27.45
CA LEU A 13 -39.02 26.24 26.93
C LEU A 13 -38.83 24.81 27.42
N PHE A 14 -39.24 23.83 26.59
CA PHE A 14 -38.75 22.47 26.72
C PHE A 14 -37.23 22.52 26.55
N ASN A 15 -36.51 22.58 27.67
CA ASN A 15 -35.15 22.07 27.75
C ASN A 15 -35.25 20.60 27.33
N GLU A 16 -34.92 20.29 26.07
CA GLU A 16 -34.59 18.93 25.67
C GLU A 16 -33.41 18.50 26.54
N VAL A 17 -33.70 17.80 27.64
CA VAL A 17 -32.68 17.12 28.42
C VAL A 17 -32.06 16.09 27.47
N GLU A 18 -30.88 16.41 26.94
CA GLU A 18 -30.16 15.56 26.01
C GLU A 18 -29.78 14.27 26.78
N VAL A 19 -30.65 13.27 26.70
CA VAL A 19 -30.44 11.97 27.35
C VAL A 19 -29.17 11.38 26.76
N LYS A 20 -28.12 11.34 27.58
CA LYS A 20 -26.82 10.80 27.19
C LYS A 20 -26.98 9.37 26.66
N PRO A 21 -26.48 9.05 25.45
CA PRO A 21 -26.62 7.71 24.89
C PRO A 21 -25.83 6.70 25.71
N ALA A 22 -26.35 5.46 25.80
CA ALA A 22 -25.68 4.37 26.50
C ALA A 22 -24.29 4.07 25.89
N GLY A 23 -23.35 3.60 26.72
CA GLY A 23 -21.96 3.38 26.33
C GLY A 23 -21.79 2.47 25.11
N GLY A 24 -22.60 1.41 25.00
CA GLY A 24 -22.58 0.51 23.85
C GLY A 24 -22.91 1.20 22.52
N VAL A 25 -23.84 2.17 22.52
CA VAL A 25 -24.18 2.95 21.31
C VAL A 25 -23.01 3.81 20.87
N ARG A 26 -22.32 4.43 21.83
CA ARG A 26 -21.14 5.26 21.55
C ARG A 26 -20.01 4.43 20.97
N PHE A 27 -19.76 3.25 21.55
CA PHE A 27 -18.75 2.31 21.05
C PHE A 27 -19.03 1.90 19.60
N LEU A 28 -20.26 1.49 19.28
CA LEU A 28 -20.65 1.14 17.91
C LEU A 28 -20.43 2.29 16.94
N VAL A 29 -20.86 3.51 17.31
CA VAL A 29 -20.65 4.69 16.47
C VAL A 29 -19.15 4.98 16.27
N VAL A 30 -18.31 4.82 17.28
CA VAL A 30 -16.85 4.95 17.14
C VAL A 30 -16.30 3.92 16.15
N CYS A 31 -16.77 2.66 16.20
CA CYS A 31 -16.36 1.64 15.22
C CYS A 31 -16.65 2.08 13.77
N LEU A 32 -17.73 2.81 13.53
CA LEU A 32 -18.04 3.35 12.20
C LEU A 32 -17.03 4.41 11.74
N TYR A 33 -16.56 5.28 12.66
CA TYR A 33 -15.49 6.25 12.36
C TYR A 33 -14.15 5.57 12.10
N ILE A 34 -13.90 4.39 12.69
CA ILE A 34 -12.67 3.60 12.47
C ILE A 34 -12.76 2.75 11.18
N GLY A 35 -13.96 2.62 10.60
CA GLY A 35 -14.16 1.98 9.30
C GLY A 35 -14.72 0.56 9.37
N LEU A 36 -15.34 0.18 10.49
CA LEU A 36 -16.04 -1.09 10.62
C LEU A 36 -17.37 -1.05 9.85
N ALA A 37 -17.31 -1.29 8.53
CA ALA A 37 -18.44 -1.21 7.62
C ALA A 37 -19.71 -2.00 8.05
N PRO A 38 -19.61 -3.21 8.65
CA PRO A 38 -20.78 -3.96 9.11
C PRO A 38 -21.68 -3.19 10.09
N VAL A 39 -21.13 -2.19 10.80
CA VAL A 39 -21.88 -1.38 11.77
C VAL A 39 -22.99 -0.56 11.12
N VAL A 40 -22.86 -0.20 9.84
CA VAL A 40 -23.92 0.49 9.08
C VAL A 40 -25.20 -0.34 9.02
N CYS A 41 -25.07 -1.67 9.05
CA CYS A 41 -26.17 -2.62 8.93
C CYS A 41 -26.84 -2.95 10.28
N ILE A 42 -26.31 -2.47 11.42
CA ILE A 42 -26.82 -2.79 12.76
C ILE A 42 -28.20 -2.13 13.01
N ASP A 43 -29.00 -2.86 13.79
CA ASP A 43 -30.46 -2.89 14.02
C ASP A 43 -31.31 -1.60 13.80
N ARG A 44 -32.53 -1.82 13.28
CA ARG A 44 -33.60 -0.82 13.04
C ARG A 44 -34.02 -0.08 14.31
N LYS A 45 -33.93 -0.70 15.49
CA LYS A 45 -34.32 -0.09 16.77
C LYS A 45 -33.44 1.10 17.15
N MET A 46 -32.13 1.07 16.81
CA MET A 46 -31.20 2.17 17.09
C MET A 46 -31.34 3.35 16.11
N ARG A 47 -31.89 3.10 14.91
CA ARG A 47 -32.09 4.11 13.87
C ARG A 47 -33.08 5.21 14.26
N GLY A 48 -33.87 5.04 15.32
CA GLY A 48 -34.77 6.07 15.84
C GLY A 48 -34.05 7.22 16.55
N SER A 49 -32.86 6.99 17.12
CA SER A 49 -32.14 7.98 17.92
C SER A 49 -31.53 9.09 17.07
N ALA A 50 -31.73 10.35 17.47
CA ALA A 50 -31.10 11.52 16.85
C ALA A 50 -29.56 11.44 16.90
N TYR A 51 -29.01 10.91 17.99
CA TYR A 51 -27.58 10.67 18.16
C TYR A 51 -27.02 9.73 17.07
N TRP A 52 -27.66 8.57 16.90
CA TRP A 52 -27.25 7.56 15.92
C TRP A 52 -27.33 8.11 14.49
N LYS A 53 -28.46 8.72 14.12
CA LYS A 53 -28.65 9.29 12.77
C LYS A 53 -27.58 10.32 12.43
N THR A 54 -27.29 11.22 13.37
CA THR A 54 -26.29 12.28 13.19
C THR A 54 -24.91 11.68 12.95
N HIS A 55 -24.45 10.80 13.84
CA HIS A 55 -23.09 10.28 13.72
C HIS A 55 -22.91 9.31 12.57
N VAL A 56 -23.93 8.51 12.20
CA VAL A 56 -23.86 7.65 11.01
C VAL A 56 -23.72 8.50 9.76
N THR A 57 -24.55 9.54 9.62
CA THR A 57 -24.50 10.44 8.45
C THR A 57 -23.15 11.15 8.39
N GLN A 58 -22.66 11.64 9.53
CA GLN A 58 -21.40 12.35 9.63
C GLN A 58 -20.20 11.46 9.30
N ALA A 59 -20.16 10.23 9.84
CA ALA A 59 -19.11 9.27 9.54
C ALA A 59 -19.10 8.90 8.05
N LEU A 60 -20.27 8.64 7.45
CA LEU A 60 -20.36 8.31 6.03
C LEU A 60 -19.96 9.49 5.13
N ASN A 61 -20.31 10.72 5.50
CA ASN A 61 -19.83 11.90 4.78
C ASN A 61 -18.30 12.03 4.86
N LEU A 62 -17.70 11.76 6.01
CA LEU A 62 -16.23 11.75 6.14
C LEU A 62 -15.60 10.66 5.28
N TRP A 63 -16.14 9.44 5.29
CA TRP A 63 -15.68 8.37 4.40
C TRP A 63 -15.86 8.74 2.93
N ALA A 64 -16.94 9.44 2.56
CA ALA A 64 -17.17 9.90 1.20
C ALA A 64 -16.10 10.93 0.76
N LEU A 65 -15.79 11.91 1.61
CA LEU A 65 -14.74 12.89 1.35
C LEU A 65 -13.37 12.23 1.23
N LEU A 66 -13.08 11.24 2.07
CA LEU A 66 -11.85 10.46 1.98
C LEU A 66 -11.79 9.67 0.66
N GLY A 67 -12.88 9.02 0.28
CA GLY A 67 -12.99 8.27 -0.98
C GLY A 67 -12.78 9.14 -2.20
N ILE A 68 -13.43 10.31 -2.26
CA ILE A 68 -13.27 11.29 -3.35
C ILE A 68 -11.81 11.77 -3.41
N THR A 69 -11.21 12.09 -2.27
CA THR A 69 -9.80 12.50 -2.19
C THR A 69 -8.89 11.37 -2.68
N GLY A 70 -9.13 10.13 -2.27
CA GLY A 70 -8.37 8.96 -2.70
C GLY A 70 -8.48 8.66 -4.20
N ILE A 71 -9.67 8.81 -4.79
CA ILE A 71 -9.88 8.67 -6.23
C ILE A 71 -9.11 9.76 -6.98
N PHE A 72 -9.23 11.01 -6.55
CA PHE A 72 -8.50 12.13 -7.16
C PHE A 72 -6.98 11.92 -7.13
N LEU A 73 -6.44 11.48 -5.98
CA LEU A 73 -5.01 11.19 -5.84
C LEU A 73 -4.58 10.01 -6.72
N THR A 74 -5.35 8.93 -6.75
CA THR A 74 -5.06 7.77 -7.61
C THR A 74 -5.03 8.16 -9.09
N LEU A 75 -6.02 8.93 -9.56
CA LEU A 75 -6.06 9.41 -10.93
C LEU A 75 -4.89 10.34 -11.25
N SER A 76 -4.50 11.19 -10.29
CA SER A 76 -3.34 12.08 -10.42
C SER A 76 -2.03 11.30 -10.54
N VAL A 77 -1.82 10.28 -9.71
CA VAL A 77 -0.65 9.39 -9.77
C VAL A 77 -0.63 8.61 -11.09
N LEU A 78 -1.77 8.13 -11.57
CA LEU A 78 -1.87 7.46 -12.86
C LEU A 78 -1.50 8.41 -14.01
N ALA A 79 -2.04 9.62 -14.00
CA ALA A 79 -1.72 10.64 -15.00
C ALA A 79 -0.22 11.01 -14.98
N LEU A 80 0.37 11.20 -13.79
CA LEU A 80 1.81 11.42 -13.64
C LEU A 80 2.61 10.22 -14.16
N SER A 81 2.19 8.99 -13.87
CA SER A 81 2.88 7.78 -14.34
C SER A 81 2.90 7.69 -15.87
N VAL A 82 1.79 8.05 -16.53
CA VAL A 82 1.71 8.12 -18.00
C VAL A 82 2.61 9.24 -18.52
N LEU A 83 2.57 10.42 -17.89
CA LEU A 83 3.38 11.57 -18.29
C LEU A 83 4.89 11.28 -18.14
N MET A 84 5.31 10.59 -17.07
CA MET A 84 6.69 10.16 -16.86
C MET A 84 7.21 9.26 -17.97
N VAL A 85 6.36 8.38 -18.52
CA VAL A 85 6.77 7.43 -19.56
C VAL A 85 6.83 8.08 -20.94
N TYR A 86 5.87 8.94 -21.29
CA TYR A 86 5.72 9.48 -22.65
C TYR A 86 6.22 10.92 -22.83
N HIS A 87 6.35 11.69 -21.75
CA HIS A 87 6.58 13.14 -21.79
C HIS A 87 7.43 13.63 -20.59
N ARG A 88 8.60 13.00 -20.42
CA ARG A 88 9.53 13.27 -19.31
C ARG A 88 9.92 14.75 -19.21
N GLU A 89 10.16 15.39 -20.34
CA GLU A 89 10.56 16.80 -20.44
C GLU A 89 9.54 17.77 -19.83
N LEU A 90 8.25 17.47 -19.94
CA LEU A 90 7.17 18.29 -19.36
C LEU A 90 7.09 18.13 -17.85
N LEU A 91 7.44 16.94 -17.35
CA LEU A 91 7.41 16.61 -15.92
C LEU A 91 8.64 17.15 -15.20
N ASP A 92 9.83 17.06 -15.80
CA ASP A 92 11.05 17.64 -15.22
C ASP A 92 10.97 19.18 -15.15
N ALA A 93 10.27 19.81 -16.10
CA ALA A 93 10.07 21.26 -16.13
C ALA A 93 9.03 21.79 -15.13
N ARG A 94 8.11 20.94 -14.65
CA ARG A 94 7.03 21.33 -13.74
C ARG A 94 7.04 20.41 -12.53
N THR A 95 7.29 20.94 -11.34
CA THR A 95 7.26 20.24 -10.04
C THR A 95 5.87 19.72 -9.64
N GLY A 96 5.13 19.07 -10.55
CA GLY A 96 3.73 18.67 -10.41
C GLY A 96 3.51 17.63 -9.33
N GLU A 97 4.49 16.72 -9.14
CA GLU A 97 4.46 15.74 -8.06
C GLU A 97 4.36 16.40 -6.68
N VAL A 98 5.18 17.43 -6.44
CA VAL A 98 5.20 18.18 -5.17
C VAL A 98 3.84 18.84 -4.91
N TRP A 99 3.20 19.39 -5.94
CA TRP A 99 1.88 20.02 -5.80
C TRP A 99 0.79 19.00 -5.48
N ILE A 100 0.78 17.85 -6.15
CA ILE A 100 -0.20 16.78 -5.91
C ILE A 100 -0.04 16.22 -4.49
N LEU A 101 1.18 15.93 -4.06
CA LEU A 101 1.47 15.46 -2.69
C LEU A 101 1.09 16.51 -1.64
N SER A 102 1.41 17.79 -1.89
CA SER A 102 1.07 18.90 -0.99
C SER A 102 -0.44 19.09 -0.85
N LEU A 103 -1.19 19.02 -1.96
CA LEU A 103 -2.65 19.09 -1.95
C LEU A 103 -3.27 17.90 -1.23
N GLY A 104 -2.83 16.68 -1.55
CA GLY A 104 -3.27 15.46 -0.88
C GLY A 104 -3.07 15.51 0.64
N ARG A 105 -1.87 15.93 1.08
CA ARG A 105 -1.56 16.11 2.50
C ARG A 105 -2.50 17.12 3.17
N LYS A 106 -2.78 18.26 2.54
CA LYS A 106 -3.69 19.27 3.09
C LYS A 106 -5.13 18.74 3.20
N CYS A 107 -5.62 18.04 2.18
CA CYS A 107 -6.94 17.41 2.21
C CYS A 107 -7.05 16.38 3.34
N LEU A 108 -6.02 15.54 3.52
CA LEU A 108 -5.95 14.57 4.61
C LEU A 108 -5.91 15.24 5.99
N LEU A 109 -5.14 16.31 6.16
CA LEU A 109 -5.10 17.07 7.41
C LEU A 109 -6.47 17.65 7.78
N VAL A 110 -7.14 18.30 6.82
CA VAL A 110 -8.49 18.83 7.01
C VAL A 110 -9.47 17.71 7.39
N TRP A 111 -9.41 16.59 6.67
CA TRP A 111 -10.21 15.41 6.97
C TRP A 111 -9.94 14.88 8.39
N SER A 112 -8.68 14.76 8.80
CA SER A 112 -8.28 14.29 10.13
C SER A 112 -8.79 15.19 11.25
N VAL A 113 -8.78 16.52 11.06
CA VAL A 113 -9.34 17.47 12.04
C VAL A 113 -10.85 17.24 12.22
N PHE A 114 -11.60 17.15 11.12
CA PHE A 114 -13.03 16.88 11.20
C PHE A 114 -13.33 15.49 11.77
N TRP A 115 -12.52 14.48 11.44
CA TRP A 115 -12.63 13.13 11.99
C TRP A 115 -12.38 13.11 13.50
N LEU A 116 -11.27 13.68 13.97
CA LEU A 116 -10.94 13.76 15.40
C LEU A 116 -12.03 14.49 16.18
N TYR A 117 -12.50 15.63 15.67
CA TYR A 117 -13.56 16.39 16.32
C TYR A 117 -14.89 15.60 16.35
N SER A 118 -15.19 14.85 15.30
CA SER A 118 -16.37 13.98 15.23
C SER A 118 -16.32 12.85 16.26
N VAL A 119 -15.17 12.18 16.38
CA VAL A 119 -14.93 11.11 17.35
C VAL A 119 -15.00 11.67 18.78
N TRP A 120 -14.36 12.81 19.04
CA TRP A 120 -14.43 13.49 20.34
C TRP A 120 -15.88 13.74 20.78
N ARG A 121 -16.70 14.30 19.90
CA ARG A 121 -18.11 14.56 20.21
C ARG A 121 -18.96 13.30 20.39
N CYS A 122 -18.65 12.25 19.63
CA CYS A 122 -19.24 10.92 19.81
C CYS A 122 -18.93 10.39 21.23
N LEU A 123 -17.67 10.43 21.66
CA LEU A 123 -17.28 9.99 22.99
C LEU A 123 -17.97 10.80 24.10
N TRP A 124 -18.09 12.12 23.90
CA TRP A 124 -18.81 13.02 24.80
C TRP A 124 -20.33 12.80 24.83
N GLY A 125 -20.88 12.10 23.82
CA GLY A 125 -22.30 11.77 23.72
C GLY A 125 -23.18 12.90 23.15
N SER A 126 -22.60 13.84 22.41
CA SER A 126 -23.33 14.97 21.79
C SER A 126 -24.09 14.53 20.55
N SER A 127 -25.39 14.83 20.45
CA SER A 127 -26.19 14.53 19.25
C SER A 127 -26.11 15.62 18.17
N LYS A 128 -25.39 16.71 18.42
CA LYS A 128 -25.23 17.82 17.46
C LYS A 128 -24.33 17.40 16.30
N ALA A 129 -24.67 17.84 15.08
CA ALA A 129 -23.87 17.63 13.87
C ALA A 129 -22.68 18.60 13.81
N VAL A 130 -21.53 18.17 13.30
CA VAL A 130 -20.34 19.03 13.20
C VAL A 130 -20.65 20.09 12.14
N PRO A 131 -20.35 21.39 12.41
CA PRO A 131 -20.53 22.44 11.41
C PRO A 131 -19.89 22.02 10.07
N PHE A 132 -20.50 22.42 8.95
CA PHE A 132 -20.18 21.96 7.58
C PHE A 132 -20.55 20.50 7.26
N LEU A 133 -20.26 19.52 8.12
CA LEU A 133 -20.69 18.13 7.88
C LEU A 133 -22.23 17.99 7.90
N GLY A 134 -22.90 18.81 8.71
CA GLY A 134 -24.37 18.92 8.70
C GLY A 134 -24.94 19.53 7.41
N ILE A 135 -24.16 20.36 6.70
CA ILE A 135 -24.56 20.87 5.38
C ILE A 135 -24.44 19.75 4.34
N LEU A 136 -23.33 19.00 4.39
CA LEU A 136 -23.08 17.87 3.50
C LEU A 136 -24.10 16.74 3.65
N ALA A 137 -24.70 16.59 4.84
CA ALA A 137 -25.77 15.64 5.12
C ALA A 137 -27.02 15.82 4.23
N ARG A 138 -27.19 16.98 3.59
CA ARG A 138 -28.30 17.24 2.65
C ARG A 138 -28.13 16.50 1.32
N TYR A 139 -26.93 16.01 1.01
CA TYR A 139 -26.65 15.37 -0.28
C TYR A 139 -26.70 13.84 -0.16
N PRO A 140 -27.76 13.17 -0.64
CA PRO A 140 -27.92 11.72 -0.50
C PRO A 140 -26.86 10.92 -1.27
N PHE A 141 -26.23 11.52 -2.29
CA PHE A 141 -25.16 10.87 -3.04
C PHE A 141 -23.90 10.65 -2.19
N LEU A 142 -23.54 11.62 -1.32
CA LEU A 142 -22.37 11.49 -0.43
C LEU A 142 -22.54 10.31 0.52
N HIS A 143 -23.75 10.09 1.02
CA HIS A 143 -24.04 8.95 1.86
C HIS A 143 -23.75 7.61 1.15
N ARG A 144 -24.15 7.48 -0.12
CA ARG A 144 -23.89 6.28 -0.93
C ARG A 144 -22.39 6.09 -1.17
N ILE A 145 -21.67 7.17 -1.54
CA ILE A 145 -20.22 7.11 -1.71
C ILE A 145 -19.53 6.72 -0.40
N GLY A 146 -20.00 7.24 0.74
CA GLY A 146 -19.47 6.88 2.05
C GLY A 146 -19.60 5.40 2.34
N ILE A 147 -20.77 4.81 2.09
CA ILE A 147 -21.03 3.37 2.26
C ILE A 147 -20.11 2.54 1.35
N VAL A 148 -20.02 2.90 0.06
CA VAL A 148 -19.15 2.21 -0.89
C VAL A 148 -17.69 2.31 -0.44
N THR A 149 -17.23 3.50 -0.04
CA THR A 149 -15.85 3.75 0.37
C THR A 149 -15.48 2.95 1.61
N VAL A 150 -16.28 3.03 2.68
CA VAL A 150 -15.98 2.31 3.92
C VAL A 150 -16.04 0.79 3.72
N SER A 151 -16.97 0.30 2.91
CA SER A 151 -17.09 -1.13 2.61
C SER A 151 -15.91 -1.63 1.78
N PHE A 152 -15.52 -0.87 0.77
CA PHE A 152 -14.34 -1.17 -0.05
C PHE A 152 -13.07 -1.21 0.79
N LEU A 153 -12.80 -0.16 1.59
CA LEU A 153 -11.61 -0.11 2.45
C LEU A 153 -11.60 -1.22 3.50
N PHE A 154 -12.77 -1.54 4.08
CA PHE A 154 -12.91 -2.66 5.01
C PHE A 154 -12.55 -3.99 4.34
N CYS A 155 -13.07 -4.26 3.14
CA CYS A 155 -12.71 -5.46 2.37
C CYS A 155 -11.21 -5.49 2.00
N VAL A 156 -10.63 -4.34 1.62
CA VAL A 156 -9.19 -4.24 1.34
C VAL A 156 -8.40 -4.65 2.57
N VAL A 157 -8.67 -4.07 3.75
CA VAL A 157 -7.97 -4.42 4.99
C VAL A 157 -8.17 -5.89 5.36
N LEU A 158 -9.40 -6.40 5.25
CA LEU A 158 -9.73 -7.79 5.55
C LEU A 158 -8.96 -8.79 4.68
N LEU A 159 -8.66 -8.42 3.43
CA LEU A 159 -7.89 -9.26 2.50
C LEU A 159 -6.38 -9.04 2.64
N THR A 160 -5.92 -7.79 2.74
CA THR A 160 -4.49 -7.47 2.71
C THR A 160 -3.77 -7.86 4.00
N VAL A 161 -4.41 -7.76 5.17
CA VAL A 161 -3.80 -8.17 6.45
C VAL A 161 -3.42 -9.65 6.46
N PRO A 162 -4.33 -10.62 6.25
CA PRO A 162 -3.95 -12.03 6.23
C PRO A 162 -3.00 -12.37 5.08
N MET A 163 -3.14 -11.71 3.92
CA MET A 163 -2.18 -11.89 2.82
C MET A 163 -0.78 -11.42 3.19
N THR A 164 -0.65 -10.31 3.91
CA THR A 164 0.63 -9.77 4.37
C THR A 164 1.27 -10.69 5.40
N LEU A 165 0.48 -11.17 6.37
CA LEU A 165 0.96 -12.15 7.35
C LEU A 165 1.46 -13.43 6.68
N ASN A 166 0.68 -13.96 5.72
CA ASN A 166 1.10 -15.12 4.95
C ASN A 166 2.35 -14.84 4.11
N ALA A 167 2.48 -13.64 3.53
CA ALA A 167 3.66 -13.25 2.78
C ALA A 167 4.92 -13.17 3.65
N GLU A 168 4.80 -12.60 4.86
CA GLU A 168 5.87 -12.58 5.85
C GLU A 168 6.31 -14.00 6.26
N CYS A 169 5.37 -14.95 6.38
CA CYS A 169 5.70 -16.35 6.66
C CYS A 169 6.41 -17.06 5.51
N LEU A 170 6.18 -16.65 4.26
CA LEU A 170 6.82 -17.25 3.08
C LEU A 170 8.22 -16.68 2.83
N ALA A 171 8.43 -15.40 3.11
CA ALA A 171 9.68 -14.69 2.85
C ALA A 171 10.66 -14.86 4.01
N SER A 172 11.73 -15.62 3.79
CA SER A 172 12.86 -15.81 4.69
C SER A 172 13.74 -14.55 4.78
N GLN A 173 14.39 -14.37 5.92
CA GLN A 173 15.54 -13.48 6.08
C GLN A 173 16.87 -14.24 6.10
N ASP A 174 16.84 -15.56 6.26
CA ASP A 174 18.01 -16.42 6.21
C ASP A 174 18.35 -16.75 4.74
N PRO A 175 19.53 -16.34 4.24
CA PRO A 175 19.96 -16.61 2.88
C PRO A 175 20.47 -18.04 2.65
N SER A 176 20.68 -18.85 3.69
CA SER A 176 21.34 -20.17 3.62
C SER A 176 20.71 -21.12 2.61
N ARG A 177 19.40 -21.05 2.42
CA ARG A 177 18.61 -21.88 1.49
C ARG A 177 18.07 -21.09 0.29
N GLY A 178 18.51 -19.85 0.11
CA GLY A 178 17.97 -18.93 -0.88
C GLY A 178 18.08 -19.46 -2.31
N LYS A 179 16.97 -19.39 -3.05
CA LYS A 179 16.90 -19.64 -4.50
C LYS A 179 16.37 -18.42 -5.24
N THR A 180 15.38 -17.77 -4.65
CA THR A 180 14.79 -16.52 -5.15
C THR A 180 15.16 -15.41 -4.18
N PHE A 181 16.06 -14.52 -4.60
CA PHE A 181 16.42 -13.34 -3.84
C PHE A 181 15.58 -12.15 -4.34
N MET A 182 14.93 -11.47 -3.42
CA MET A 182 14.12 -10.29 -3.66
C MET A 182 14.74 -9.17 -2.83
N LEU A 183 15.43 -8.26 -3.51
CA LEU A 183 16.15 -7.16 -2.88
C LEU A 183 15.34 -5.89 -3.06
N TYR A 184 15.14 -5.15 -1.97
CA TYR A 184 14.31 -3.94 -1.96
C TYR A 184 15.06 -2.77 -1.31
N ASP A 185 14.92 -1.59 -1.90
CA ASP A 185 15.31 -0.34 -1.27
C ASP A 185 14.19 0.15 -0.35
N ASP A 186 14.45 0.20 0.96
CA ASP A 186 13.50 0.65 1.98
C ASP A 186 13.58 2.14 2.28
N LEU A 187 14.56 2.84 1.67
CA LEU A 187 14.87 4.25 1.92
C LEU A 187 15.02 4.58 3.42
N GLY A 188 15.31 3.58 4.27
CA GLY A 188 15.34 3.68 5.73
C GLY A 188 13.99 4.00 6.41
N MET A 189 12.87 3.97 5.67
CA MET A 189 11.57 4.45 6.16
C MET A 189 10.42 3.47 5.96
N PHE A 190 10.50 2.57 4.97
CA PHE A 190 9.40 1.66 4.64
C PHE A 190 9.53 0.31 5.36
N PRO A 191 8.44 -0.20 5.98
CA PRO A 191 8.51 -1.44 6.74
C PRO A 191 8.52 -2.67 5.83
N ARG A 192 9.34 -3.68 6.17
CA ARG A 192 9.46 -4.96 5.45
C ARG A 192 8.14 -5.62 5.02
N PRO A 193 7.07 -5.68 5.86
CA PRO A 193 5.80 -6.29 5.47
C PRO A 193 5.17 -5.73 4.19
N LEU A 194 5.41 -4.45 3.89
CA LEU A 194 4.97 -3.84 2.63
C LEU A 194 5.60 -4.54 1.43
N PHE A 195 6.92 -4.78 1.49
CA PHE A 195 7.67 -5.46 0.46
C PHE A 195 7.34 -6.95 0.39
N SER A 196 7.11 -7.61 1.53
CA SER A 196 6.62 -9.00 1.53
C SER A 196 5.31 -9.15 0.78
N LEU A 197 4.35 -8.25 1.03
CA LEU A 197 3.09 -8.26 0.28
C LEU A 197 3.31 -7.99 -1.22
N ALA A 198 4.17 -7.02 -1.58
CA ALA A 198 4.50 -6.74 -2.97
C ALA A 198 5.10 -7.97 -3.69
N MET A 199 5.91 -8.75 -2.98
CA MET A 199 6.59 -9.95 -3.47
C MET A 199 5.83 -11.26 -3.22
N TYR A 200 4.59 -11.19 -2.72
CA TYR A 200 3.86 -12.35 -2.20
C TYR A 200 3.76 -13.51 -3.20
N ARG A 201 3.36 -13.22 -4.44
CA ARG A 201 3.16 -14.27 -5.46
C ARG A 201 4.47 -14.92 -5.89
N LEU A 202 5.55 -14.15 -5.91
CA LEU A 202 6.88 -14.65 -6.26
C LEU A 202 7.42 -15.54 -5.12
N SER A 203 7.28 -15.09 -3.88
CA SER A 203 7.66 -15.84 -2.67
C SER A 203 6.92 -17.19 -2.60
N ARG A 204 5.61 -17.16 -2.84
CA ARG A 204 4.77 -18.36 -2.86
C ARG A 204 5.23 -19.36 -3.92
N GLU A 205 5.58 -18.89 -5.11
CA GLU A 205 6.02 -19.79 -6.18
C GLU A 205 7.41 -20.37 -5.91
N SER A 206 8.34 -19.58 -5.35
CA SER A 206 9.65 -20.08 -4.92
C SER A 206 9.51 -21.19 -3.90
N VAL A 207 8.69 -20.98 -2.87
CA VAL A 207 8.43 -21.98 -1.83
C VAL A 207 7.74 -23.22 -2.39
N ARG A 208 6.79 -23.04 -3.33
CA ARG A 208 6.13 -24.17 -4.00
C ARG A 208 7.11 -25.03 -4.79
N ARG A 209 8.07 -24.39 -5.46
CA ARG A 209 9.03 -25.05 -6.36
C ARG A 209 10.18 -25.71 -5.61
N TRP A 210 10.81 -25.00 -4.69
CA TRP A 210 12.06 -25.43 -4.05
C TRP A 210 11.93 -25.70 -2.55
N GLY A 211 10.75 -25.49 -1.97
CA GLY A 211 10.45 -25.74 -0.56
C GLY A 211 10.67 -24.52 0.35
N PRO A 212 10.42 -24.67 1.66
CA PRO A 212 10.51 -23.59 2.65
C PRO A 212 11.91 -22.98 2.74
N GLY A 213 11.99 -21.67 3.01
CA GLY A 213 13.24 -20.92 3.19
C GLY A 213 13.93 -20.47 1.89
N THR A 214 13.34 -20.77 0.73
CA THR A 214 13.96 -20.50 -0.59
C THR A 214 13.66 -19.11 -1.15
N ALA A 215 12.58 -18.49 -0.68
CA ALA A 215 12.23 -17.10 -0.97
C ALA A 215 12.90 -16.20 0.05
N VAL A 216 13.91 -15.43 -0.35
CA VAL A 216 14.70 -14.57 0.53
C VAL A 216 14.40 -13.11 0.21
N LEU A 217 13.94 -12.36 1.22
CA LEU A 217 13.61 -10.95 1.09
C LEU A 217 14.51 -10.12 2.01
N LEU A 218 15.43 -9.37 1.40
CA LEU A 218 16.47 -8.61 2.11
C LEU A 218 16.53 -7.16 1.64
N PRO A 219 16.88 -6.21 2.54
CA PRO A 219 17.22 -4.86 2.13
C PRO A 219 18.35 -4.87 1.10
N LEU A 220 18.26 -3.96 0.13
CA LEU A 220 19.22 -3.83 -0.94
C LEU A 220 20.48 -3.11 -0.46
N ASN A 221 21.62 -3.79 -0.52
CA ASN A 221 22.95 -3.20 -0.38
C ASN A 221 23.96 -4.03 -1.18
N ARG A 222 25.22 -3.59 -1.21
CA ARG A 222 26.30 -4.28 -1.94
C ARG A 222 26.46 -5.74 -1.51
N ASP A 223 26.42 -6.01 -0.20
CA ASP A 223 26.64 -7.36 0.33
C ASP A 223 25.48 -8.29 0.01
N THR A 224 24.24 -7.84 0.16
CA THR A 224 23.04 -8.64 -0.14
C THR A 224 22.88 -8.88 -1.64
N LEU A 225 23.28 -7.92 -2.48
CA LEU A 225 23.32 -8.12 -3.94
C LEU A 225 24.39 -9.13 -4.34
N ASN A 226 25.61 -9.00 -3.81
CA ASN A 226 26.69 -9.95 -4.09
C ASN A 226 26.32 -11.36 -3.64
N LEU A 227 25.74 -11.49 -2.44
CA LEU A 227 25.23 -12.75 -1.91
C LEU A 227 24.14 -13.35 -2.82
N ALA A 228 23.19 -12.54 -3.26
CA ALA A 228 22.12 -12.98 -4.16
C ALA A 228 22.66 -13.49 -5.50
N VAL A 229 23.66 -12.82 -6.07
CA VAL A 229 24.31 -13.22 -7.33
C VAL A 229 25.12 -14.51 -7.16
N GLN A 230 25.75 -14.70 -5.99
CA GLN A 230 26.57 -15.87 -5.69
C GLN A 230 25.78 -17.10 -5.24
N HIS A 231 24.53 -16.97 -4.79
CA HIS A 231 23.76 -18.11 -4.28
C HIS A 231 22.40 -18.29 -4.94
N GLY A 232 21.86 -17.24 -5.54
CA GLY A 232 20.56 -17.23 -6.16
C GLY A 232 20.50 -18.01 -7.47
N THR A 233 19.30 -18.50 -7.75
CA THR A 233 18.87 -18.94 -9.07
C THR A 233 18.14 -17.80 -9.79
N PHE A 234 17.33 -17.05 -9.04
CA PHE A 234 16.58 -15.89 -9.48
C PHE A 234 16.88 -14.71 -8.56
N VAL A 235 17.14 -13.53 -9.12
CA VAL A 235 17.38 -12.29 -8.37
C VAL A 235 16.49 -11.18 -8.90
N PHE A 236 15.67 -10.60 -8.02
CA PHE A 236 14.95 -9.35 -8.28
C PHE A 236 15.63 -8.23 -7.50
N VAL A 237 15.89 -7.11 -8.17
CA VAL A 237 16.49 -5.91 -7.58
C VAL A 237 15.56 -4.73 -7.76
N GLY A 238 14.94 -4.27 -6.67
CA GLY A 238 14.18 -3.02 -6.61
C GLY A 238 15.07 -1.87 -6.16
N SER A 239 15.47 -0.99 -7.09
CA SER A 239 16.46 0.06 -6.86
C SER A 239 16.16 1.30 -7.68
N HIS A 240 16.56 2.46 -7.20
CA HIS A 240 16.70 3.63 -8.07
C HIS A 240 17.89 3.42 -9.03
N GLY A 241 17.71 3.74 -10.31
CA GLY A 241 18.74 3.54 -11.33
C GLY A 241 19.08 4.82 -12.06
N THR A 242 20.28 4.85 -12.62
CA THR A 242 20.69 5.84 -13.61
C THR A 242 21.35 5.13 -14.79
N ALA A 243 21.65 5.88 -15.85
CA ALA A 243 22.46 5.35 -16.96
C ALA A 243 23.83 4.82 -16.51
N ALA A 244 24.35 5.25 -15.35
CA ALA A 244 25.65 4.84 -14.82
C ALA A 244 25.61 3.57 -13.96
N GLY A 245 24.44 3.14 -13.47
CA GLY A 245 24.31 1.95 -12.63
C GLY A 245 23.12 1.98 -11.66
N LEU A 246 23.12 1.06 -10.71
CA LEU A 246 22.13 0.93 -9.64
C LEU A 246 22.55 1.78 -8.44
N LEU A 247 21.61 2.45 -7.78
CA LEU A 247 21.84 3.17 -6.55
C LEU A 247 21.55 2.24 -5.36
N LEU A 248 22.60 1.90 -4.61
CA LEU A 248 22.51 1.06 -3.41
C LEU A 248 22.87 1.91 -2.19
N SER A 249 21.88 2.31 -1.39
CA SER A 249 22.10 3.06 -0.14
C SER A 249 22.99 4.30 -0.30
N GLY A 250 22.87 5.02 -1.42
CA GLY A 250 23.65 6.21 -1.74
C GLY A 250 24.95 5.96 -2.50
N GLU A 251 25.37 4.70 -2.67
CA GLU A 251 26.52 4.32 -3.49
C GLU A 251 26.09 3.82 -4.87
N MET A 252 26.91 4.07 -5.89
CA MET A 252 26.66 3.55 -7.23
C MET A 252 27.28 2.15 -7.37
N TYR A 253 26.45 1.20 -7.77
CA TYR A 253 26.86 -0.16 -8.11
C TYR A 253 26.74 -0.38 -9.61
N ARG A 254 27.84 -0.76 -10.23
CA ARG A 254 28.01 -0.82 -11.68
C ARG A 254 28.22 -2.27 -12.14
N PRO A 255 28.14 -2.55 -13.45
CA PRO A 255 28.39 -3.89 -13.97
C PRO A 255 29.75 -4.46 -13.53
N GLU A 256 30.79 -3.63 -13.47
CA GLU A 256 32.14 -4.03 -13.03
C GLU A 256 32.22 -4.43 -11.55
N ASP A 257 31.24 -4.04 -10.72
CA ASP A 257 31.17 -4.42 -9.30
C ASP A 257 30.61 -5.83 -9.09
N VAL A 258 29.99 -6.42 -10.13
CA VAL A 258 29.42 -7.76 -10.05
C VAL A 258 30.55 -8.77 -9.83
N PRO A 259 30.46 -9.62 -8.79
CA PRO A 259 31.51 -10.61 -8.52
C PRO A 259 31.75 -11.51 -9.73
N GLN A 260 33.00 -11.56 -10.23
CA GLN A 260 33.38 -12.34 -11.42
C GLN A 260 33.07 -13.85 -11.29
N LYS A 261 32.99 -14.37 -10.07
CA LYS A 261 32.46 -15.72 -9.79
C LYS A 261 30.95 -15.64 -9.61
N SER A 262 30.22 -15.33 -10.69
CA SER A 262 28.78 -15.53 -10.69
C SER A 262 28.52 -17.03 -10.51
N ASN A 263 27.50 -17.38 -9.73
CA ASN A 263 27.17 -18.76 -9.50
C ASN A 263 26.68 -19.41 -10.80
N SER A 264 27.17 -20.62 -11.10
CA SER A 264 26.68 -21.40 -12.23
C SER A 264 25.18 -21.75 -12.13
N SER A 265 24.53 -21.53 -10.98
CA SER A 265 23.09 -21.66 -10.79
C SER A 265 22.28 -20.40 -11.09
N LEU A 266 22.90 -19.22 -11.24
CA LEU A 266 22.17 -18.00 -11.57
C LEU A 266 21.57 -18.13 -12.97
N ARG A 267 20.27 -17.87 -13.11
CA ARG A 267 19.54 -18.04 -14.36
C ARG A 267 18.77 -16.80 -14.78
N TYR A 268 18.36 -15.97 -13.81
CA TYR A 268 17.58 -14.79 -14.12
C TYR A 268 17.83 -13.65 -13.15
N VAL A 269 18.02 -12.45 -13.70
CA VAL A 269 18.17 -11.21 -12.94
C VAL A 269 17.18 -10.17 -13.49
N TYR A 270 16.30 -9.67 -12.63
CA TYR A 270 15.38 -8.58 -12.94
C TYR A 270 15.82 -7.30 -12.25
N LEU A 271 16.27 -6.31 -13.03
CA LEU A 271 16.65 -4.99 -12.52
C LEU A 271 15.46 -4.03 -12.67
N ALA A 272 14.73 -3.84 -11.57
CA ALA A 272 13.63 -2.90 -11.45
C ALA A 272 14.18 -1.49 -11.14
N SER A 273 14.91 -0.93 -12.10
CA SER A 273 15.63 0.33 -11.95
C SER A 273 15.54 1.15 -13.24
N CYS A 274 15.23 2.44 -13.12
CA CYS A 274 15.15 3.35 -14.25
C CYS A 274 16.50 3.47 -14.98
N ASP A 275 16.47 3.57 -16.31
CA ASP A 275 17.62 3.85 -17.20
C ASP A 275 18.82 2.87 -17.10
N SER A 276 18.74 1.79 -16.32
CA SER A 276 19.82 0.79 -16.20
C SER A 276 20.07 0.02 -17.50
N GLY A 277 19.08 0.00 -18.40
CA GLY A 277 19.18 -0.55 -19.75
C GLY A 277 20.18 0.19 -20.64
N ALA A 278 20.62 1.41 -20.28
CA ALA A 278 21.70 2.09 -21.00
C ALA A 278 23.00 1.27 -21.05
N GLN A 279 23.25 0.45 -20.01
CA GLN A 279 24.38 -0.48 -19.92
C GLN A 279 23.95 -1.94 -20.05
N ARG A 280 22.87 -2.22 -20.79
CA ARG A 280 22.29 -3.58 -20.90
C ARG A 280 23.32 -4.66 -21.24
N LYS A 281 24.19 -4.42 -22.24
CA LYS A 281 25.21 -5.40 -22.64
C LYS A 281 26.20 -5.70 -21.51
N ALA A 282 26.64 -4.67 -20.79
CA ALA A 282 27.56 -4.83 -19.67
C ALA A 282 26.90 -5.60 -18.52
N TRP A 283 25.62 -5.35 -18.23
CA TRP A 283 24.86 -6.15 -17.25
C TRP A 283 24.69 -7.61 -17.68
N GLU A 284 24.35 -7.85 -18.95
CA GLU A 284 24.21 -9.22 -19.50
C GLU A 284 25.55 -9.98 -19.44
N GLU A 285 26.67 -9.31 -19.71
CA GLU A 285 28.01 -9.88 -19.59
C GLU A 285 28.38 -10.15 -18.12
N ALA A 286 28.14 -9.19 -17.23
CA ALA A 286 28.45 -9.29 -15.80
C ALA A 286 27.64 -10.39 -15.08
N PHE A 287 26.38 -10.58 -15.44
CA PHE A 287 25.52 -11.62 -14.87
C PHE A 287 25.51 -12.93 -15.66
N SER A 288 26.33 -13.04 -16.71
CA SER A 288 26.43 -14.27 -17.50
C SER A 288 26.66 -15.50 -16.60
N PRO A 289 25.93 -16.62 -16.82
CA PRO A 289 25.08 -16.94 -17.97
C PRO A 289 23.59 -16.56 -17.80
N ALA A 290 23.23 -15.76 -16.80
CA ALA A 290 21.84 -15.45 -16.49
C ALA A 290 21.20 -14.53 -17.54
N THR A 291 19.90 -14.73 -17.79
CA THR A 291 19.11 -13.77 -18.55
C THR A 291 18.86 -12.53 -17.69
N VAL A 292 19.18 -11.35 -18.21
CA VAL A 292 18.97 -10.08 -17.50
C VAL A 292 17.81 -9.31 -18.13
N GLN A 293 16.84 -8.91 -17.32
CA GLN A 293 15.81 -7.96 -17.70
C GLN A 293 16.10 -6.59 -17.09
N THR A 294 16.29 -5.60 -17.97
CA THR A 294 16.58 -4.20 -17.63
C THR A 294 15.69 -3.27 -18.46
N TYR A 295 15.67 -1.98 -18.11
CA TYR A 295 14.85 -0.97 -18.79
C TYR A 295 15.69 0.25 -19.14
N ASP A 296 15.63 0.67 -20.39
CA ASP A 296 16.28 1.86 -20.96
C ASP A 296 15.40 3.12 -20.89
N ARG A 297 14.33 3.07 -20.08
CA ARG A 297 13.39 4.15 -19.85
C ARG A 297 12.99 4.24 -18.38
N LEU A 298 12.32 5.33 -18.04
CA LEU A 298 11.57 5.42 -16.79
C LEU A 298 10.47 4.35 -16.75
N THR A 299 10.43 3.63 -15.63
CA THR A 299 9.42 2.60 -15.35
C THR A 299 8.66 2.98 -14.08
N PRO A 300 7.33 3.14 -14.15
CA PRO A 300 6.54 3.43 -12.96
C PRO A 300 6.51 2.22 -12.03
N THR A 301 6.46 2.44 -10.72
CA THR A 301 6.38 1.38 -9.70
C THR A 301 5.26 0.37 -9.96
N LEU A 302 4.12 0.83 -10.50
CA LEU A 302 2.99 -0.01 -10.86
C LEU A 302 3.33 -1.05 -11.95
N GLU A 303 4.25 -0.74 -12.86
CA GLU A 303 4.71 -1.68 -13.89
C GLU A 303 5.48 -2.85 -13.25
N HIS A 304 6.39 -2.56 -12.31
CA HIS A 304 7.12 -3.58 -11.59
C HIS A 304 6.21 -4.39 -10.66
N LEU A 305 5.28 -3.75 -9.97
CA LEU A 305 4.29 -4.43 -9.13
C LEU A 305 3.42 -5.38 -9.96
N TRP A 306 2.95 -4.94 -11.13
CA TRP A 306 2.21 -5.79 -12.06
C TRP A 306 3.07 -6.99 -12.50
N TRP A 307 4.34 -6.78 -12.85
CA TRP A 307 5.25 -7.85 -13.23
C TRP A 307 5.43 -8.88 -12.10
N LEU A 308 5.69 -8.43 -10.88
CA LEU A 308 5.85 -9.27 -9.68
C LEU A 308 4.61 -10.12 -9.38
N TRP A 309 3.43 -9.61 -9.72
CA TRP A 309 2.17 -10.32 -9.49
C TRP A 309 1.73 -11.19 -10.66
N THR A 310 2.34 -11.07 -11.84
CA THR A 310 1.88 -11.78 -13.04
C THR A 310 3.00 -12.56 -13.71
N LYS A 311 3.92 -11.87 -14.38
CA LYS A 311 4.98 -12.44 -15.20
C LYS A 311 6.08 -13.10 -14.37
N GLY A 312 6.53 -12.47 -13.28
CA GLY A 312 7.60 -13.00 -12.42
C GLY A 312 7.30 -14.42 -11.90
N PRO A 313 6.13 -14.68 -11.29
CA PRO A 313 5.77 -16.02 -10.84
C PRO A 313 5.64 -17.03 -12.00
N ALA A 314 5.17 -16.60 -13.17
CA ALA A 314 5.11 -17.48 -14.34
C ALA A 314 6.51 -17.88 -14.81
N LEU A 315 7.42 -16.92 -14.90
CA LEU A 315 8.82 -17.13 -15.26
C LEU A 315 9.54 -18.05 -14.26
N LEU A 316 9.29 -17.87 -12.96
CA LEU A 316 9.87 -18.72 -11.92
C LEU A 316 9.43 -20.19 -12.04
N ARG A 317 8.22 -20.46 -12.57
CA ARG A 317 7.74 -21.84 -12.86
C ARG A 317 8.43 -22.50 -14.03
N GLU A 318 8.94 -21.71 -14.96
CA GLU A 318 9.55 -22.20 -16.20
C GLU A 318 11.08 -22.13 -16.17
N LEU A 319 11.65 -21.56 -15.11
CA LEU A 319 13.09 -21.42 -14.96
C LEU A 319 13.79 -22.78 -15.07
N PRO A 320 14.83 -22.92 -15.90
CA PRO A 320 15.61 -24.16 -15.96
C PRO A 320 16.25 -24.44 -14.60
N GLU A 321 16.20 -25.69 -14.15
CA GLU A 321 16.94 -26.08 -12.95
C GLU A 321 18.46 -25.93 -13.19
N PRO A 322 19.24 -25.58 -12.17
CA PRO A 322 20.69 -25.66 -12.26
C PRO A 322 21.09 -27.10 -12.58
N VAL A 323 22.03 -27.29 -13.52
CA VAL A 323 22.63 -28.61 -13.75
C VAL A 323 23.30 -29.00 -12.44
N GLN A 324 22.77 -30.04 -11.76
CA GLN A 324 23.42 -30.59 -10.58
C GLN A 324 24.80 -31.09 -11.02
N GLN A 325 25.86 -30.44 -10.54
CA GLN A 325 27.17 -31.06 -10.56
C GLN A 325 27.08 -32.26 -9.61
N THR A 326 26.97 -33.46 -10.18
CA THR A 326 27.11 -34.71 -9.43
C THR A 326 28.42 -34.64 -8.67
N LYS A 327 28.33 -34.73 -7.34
CA LYS A 327 29.50 -34.99 -6.48
C LYS A 327 30.20 -36.23 -7.06
N PRO A 328 31.52 -36.20 -7.33
CA PRO A 328 32.25 -37.43 -7.57
C PRO A 328 32.05 -38.32 -6.35
N GLU A 329 31.63 -39.55 -6.57
CA GLU A 329 31.61 -40.58 -5.53
C GLU A 329 32.99 -40.59 -4.87
N GLU A 330 33.05 -40.30 -3.57
CA GLU A 330 34.19 -40.66 -2.75
C GLU A 330 34.31 -42.18 -2.81
N ASN A 331 35.17 -42.66 -3.71
CA ASN A 331 35.71 -44.01 -3.65
C ASN A 331 36.41 -44.15 -2.29
N LEU A 332 35.70 -44.72 -1.32
CA LEU A 332 36.30 -45.34 -0.14
C LEU A 332 37.17 -46.49 -0.64
N GLY A 333 38.47 -46.21 -0.76
CA GLY A 333 39.52 -47.22 -0.87
C GLY A 333 39.86 -47.83 0.48
#